data_AF-A0A2V6SR96-F1
#
_entry.id   AF-A0A2V6SR96-F1
#
_cell.length_a   1.000
_cell.length_b   1.000
_cell.length_c   1.000
_cell.angle_alpha   90.00
_cell.angle_beta   90.00
_cell.angle_gamma   90.00
#
_symmetry.space_group_name_H-M   'P 1'
#
loop_
_entity.id
_entity.type
_entity.pdbx_description
1 polymer ?
#
loop_
_entity_poly.entity_id
_entity_poly.type
_entity_poly.pdbx_seq_one_letter_code
_entity_poly.pdbx_strand_id
1 'polypeptide(L)'
;MKMGCVGCLFLVIGIIFFAAVAGGFLFLSGNIFEAPPFDAVEWSRGDASSAQSKLYELVQRDAGQSTRQDPVLLSEREANALAAQYLAQTGHLRFEPFGIRLTQGQFTLRGRTQLGSILQGPPFAQIRPYLPAAQLARPVWISARGYVALDQGAPGKNPGTARVVVSEFSLGRQPVGTWPFSIVMGPASPKLFRWSVPGTVRDVEIEDRRIVIRTR
;
A
#
# COMPACT_ATOMS: atom_id res chain seq x y z
N MET A 1 32.82 48.46 20.64
CA MET A 1 32.66 47.15 19.95
C MET A 1 31.61 46.33 20.71
N LYS A 2 30.41 46.17 20.15
CA LYS A 2 29.25 45.56 20.83
C LYS A 2 29.19 44.04 20.55
N MET A 3 29.88 43.23 21.35
CA MET A 3 29.76 41.75 21.30
C MET A 3 28.38 41.22 21.76
N GLY A 4 27.54 42.05 22.39
CA GLY A 4 26.20 41.65 22.85
C GLY A 4 25.15 41.44 21.75
N CYS A 5 25.32 42.05 20.57
CA CYS A 5 24.32 41.97 19.50
C CYS A 5 24.36 40.64 18.74
N VAL A 6 25.56 40.08 18.57
CA VAL A 6 25.78 38.82 17.84
C VAL A 6 25.30 37.63 18.68
N GLY A 7 25.56 37.64 20.00
CA GLY A 7 25.06 36.61 20.91
C GLY A 7 23.53 36.57 21.01
N CYS A 8 22.88 37.74 20.99
CA CYS A 8 21.42 37.84 20.98
C CYS A 8 20.81 37.28 19.69
N LEU A 9 21.43 37.59 18.54
CA LEU A 9 21.01 37.06 17.24
C LEU A 9 21.12 35.53 17.19
N PHE A 10 22.25 34.95 17.64
CA PHE A 10 22.43 33.50 17.67
C PHE A 10 21.46 32.80 18.62
N LEU A 11 21.13 33.42 19.75
CA LEU A 11 20.15 32.89 20.70
C LEU A 11 18.73 32.89 20.09
N VAL A 12 18.34 33.96 19.40
CA VAL A 12 17.05 34.03 18.71
C VAL A 12 16.98 33.00 17.57
N ILE A 13 18.03 32.87 16.76
CA ILE A 13 18.11 31.84 15.72
C ILE A 13 18.03 30.44 16.32
N GLY A 14 18.72 30.18 17.44
CA GLY A 14 18.68 28.92 18.15
C GLY A 14 17.28 28.58 18.67
N ILE A 15 16.56 29.56 19.23
CA ILE A 15 15.17 29.38 19.69
C ILE A 15 14.24 29.10 18.51
N ILE A 16 14.35 29.86 17.41
CA ILE A 16 13.52 29.65 16.21
C ILE A 16 13.80 28.26 15.62
N PHE A 17 15.07 27.86 15.51
CA PHE A 17 15.44 26.53 15.03
C PHE A 17 14.89 25.44 15.93
N PHE A 18 15.04 25.58 17.26
CA PHE A 18 14.52 24.61 18.21
C PHE A 18 12.99 24.55 18.19
N ALA A 19 12.30 25.68 18.10
CA ALA A 19 10.84 25.75 17.98
C ALA A 19 10.36 25.14 16.66
N ALA A 20 11.07 25.34 15.55
CA ALA A 20 10.76 24.73 14.27
C ALA A 20 10.99 23.21 14.29
N VAL A 21 12.08 22.74 14.90
CA VAL A 21 12.38 21.31 15.04
C VAL A 21 11.42 20.63 16.00
N ALA A 22 11.16 21.21 17.18
CA ALA A 22 10.23 20.67 18.17
C ALA A 22 8.78 20.73 17.70
N GLY A 23 8.37 21.85 17.09
CA GLY A 23 7.05 22.02 16.48
C GLY A 23 6.86 21.06 15.31
N GLY A 24 7.87 20.91 14.45
CA GLY A 24 7.92 19.91 13.39
C GLY A 24 7.80 18.49 13.95
N PHE A 25 8.60 18.13 14.94
CA PHE A 25 8.57 16.81 15.58
C PHE A 25 7.20 16.51 16.21
N LEU A 26 6.60 17.46 16.92
CA LEU A 26 5.28 17.32 17.53
C LEU A 26 4.17 17.19 16.46
N PHE A 27 4.21 18.02 15.42
CA PHE A 27 3.26 17.99 14.30
C PHE A 27 3.36 16.69 13.49
N LEU A 28 4.58 16.24 13.21
CA LEU A 28 4.86 14.95 12.57
C LEU A 28 4.35 13.81 13.47
N SER A 29 4.65 13.85 14.78
CA SER A 29 4.25 12.80 15.70
C SER A 29 2.72 12.70 15.83
N GLY A 30 1.99 13.80 16.05
CA GLY A 30 0.54 13.76 16.20
C GLY A 30 -0.19 13.22 14.96
N ASN A 31 0.21 13.68 13.76
CA ASN A 31 -0.46 13.33 12.52
C ASN A 31 -0.12 11.92 12.00
N ILE A 32 1.07 11.39 12.30
CA ILE A 32 1.47 10.04 11.84
C ILE A 32 0.70 8.94 12.58
N PHE A 33 0.31 9.18 13.84
CA PHE A 33 -0.41 8.19 14.65
C PHE A 33 -1.93 8.28 14.51
N GLU A 34 -2.46 9.37 13.95
CA GLU A 34 -3.88 9.51 13.69
C GLU A 34 -4.35 8.65 12.52
N ALA A 35 -5.52 8.06 12.70
CA ALA A 35 -6.26 7.32 11.69
C ALA A 35 -6.74 8.27 10.57
N PRO A 36 -6.34 8.10 9.31
CA PRO A 36 -7.00 8.81 8.22
C PRO A 36 -8.47 8.34 8.09
N PRO A 37 -9.40 9.19 7.64
CA PRO A 37 -10.78 8.77 7.39
C PRO A 37 -10.80 7.70 6.29
N PHE A 38 -11.45 6.57 6.56
CA PHE A 38 -11.59 5.46 5.61
C PHE A 38 -12.73 4.57 6.07
N ASP A 39 -13.78 4.47 5.25
CA ASP A 39 -14.86 3.53 5.51
C ASP A 39 -14.43 2.18 4.95
N ALA A 40 -13.99 1.31 5.85
CA ALA A 40 -13.63 -0.06 5.51
C ALA A 40 -14.89 -0.86 5.19
N VAL A 41 -14.81 -1.70 4.16
CA VAL A 41 -15.87 -2.67 3.86
C VAL A 41 -15.59 -3.96 4.61
N GLU A 42 -16.57 -4.43 5.37
CA GLU A 42 -16.48 -5.73 6.03
C GLU A 42 -16.43 -6.87 5.01
N TRP A 43 -15.51 -7.80 5.23
CA TRP A 43 -15.27 -8.94 4.36
C TRP A 43 -15.11 -10.21 5.19
N SER A 44 -15.40 -11.36 4.58
CA SER A 44 -15.37 -12.67 5.21
C SER A 44 -14.41 -13.62 4.49
N ARG A 45 -14.10 -14.77 5.11
CA ARG A 45 -13.33 -15.82 4.43
C ARG A 45 -14.06 -16.42 3.23
N GLY A 46 -15.40 -16.42 3.22
CA GLY A 46 -16.20 -16.88 2.09
C GLY A 46 -16.02 -16.02 0.85
N ASP A 47 -15.82 -14.71 1.04
CA ASP A 47 -15.52 -13.79 -0.06
C ASP A 47 -14.15 -14.09 -0.69
N ALA A 48 -13.15 -14.49 0.11
CA ALA A 48 -11.84 -14.92 -0.40
C ALA A 48 -11.95 -16.18 -1.26
N SER A 49 -12.71 -17.20 -0.84
CA SER A 49 -12.91 -18.40 -1.65
C SER A 49 -13.67 -18.11 -2.94
N SER A 50 -14.68 -17.23 -2.90
CA SER A 50 -15.39 -16.77 -4.10
C SER A 50 -14.46 -16.08 -5.09
N ALA A 51 -13.61 -15.18 -4.58
CA ALA A 51 -12.59 -14.49 -5.39
C ALA A 51 -11.62 -15.49 -6.05
N GLN A 52 -11.13 -16.48 -5.31
CA GLN A 52 -10.22 -17.49 -5.83
C GLN A 52 -10.88 -18.36 -6.92
N SER A 53 -12.14 -18.78 -6.73
CA SER A 53 -12.87 -19.54 -7.75
C SER A 53 -13.02 -18.74 -9.05
N LYS A 54 -13.32 -17.44 -8.96
CA LYS A 54 -13.41 -16.54 -10.13
C LYS A 54 -12.07 -16.38 -10.84
N LEU A 55 -10.98 -16.24 -10.10
CA LEU A 55 -9.62 -16.17 -10.68
C LEU A 55 -9.18 -17.51 -11.29
N TYR A 56 -9.58 -18.63 -10.69
CA TYR A 56 -9.31 -19.96 -11.25
C TYR A 56 -10.04 -20.18 -12.59
N GLU A 57 -11.22 -19.57 -12.78
CA GLU A 57 -11.91 -19.57 -14.07
C GLU A 57 -11.08 -18.91 -15.18
N LEU A 58 -10.34 -17.83 -14.88
CA LEU A 58 -9.43 -17.19 -15.85
C LEU A 58 -8.32 -18.14 -16.30
N VAL A 59 -7.77 -18.93 -15.36
CA VAL A 59 -6.73 -19.93 -15.66
C VAL A 59 -7.29 -21.05 -16.53
N GLN A 60 -8.51 -21.51 -16.27
CA GLN A 60 -9.16 -22.51 -17.11
C GLN A 60 -9.45 -22.00 -18.54
N ARG A 61 -9.86 -20.74 -18.68
CA ARG A 61 -10.03 -20.10 -19.99
C ARG A 61 -8.71 -20.01 -20.75
N ASP A 62 -7.63 -19.66 -20.06
CA ASP A 62 -6.27 -19.63 -20.63
C ASP A 62 -5.78 -21.01 -21.08
N ALA A 63 -6.11 -22.06 -20.32
CA ALA A 63 -5.82 -23.44 -20.67
C ALA A 63 -6.73 -24.01 -21.78
N GLY A 64 -7.67 -23.22 -22.32
CA GLY A 64 -8.64 -23.66 -23.33
C GLY A 64 -9.69 -24.66 -22.81
N GLN A 65 -9.82 -24.81 -21.48
CA GLN A 65 -10.79 -25.70 -20.84
C GLN A 65 -12.17 -25.08 -20.70
N SER A 66 -12.29 -23.76 -20.91
CA SER A 66 -13.55 -23.02 -20.86
C SER A 66 -13.65 -22.07 -22.06
N THR A 67 -14.82 -22.05 -22.70
CA THR A 67 -15.14 -21.17 -23.85
C THR A 67 -15.84 -19.88 -23.43
N ARG A 68 -16.00 -19.65 -22.12
CA ARG A 68 -16.65 -18.46 -21.58
C ARG A 68 -15.79 -17.21 -21.81
N GLN A 69 -16.45 -16.15 -22.27
CA GLN A 69 -15.83 -14.84 -22.55
C GLN A 69 -16.43 -13.70 -21.70
N ASP A 70 -17.38 -14.02 -20.81
CA ASP A 70 -18.02 -13.03 -19.94
C ASP A 70 -17.01 -12.41 -18.97
N PRO A 71 -17.11 -11.11 -18.66
CA PRO A 71 -16.16 -10.45 -17.78
C PRO A 71 -16.22 -11.03 -16.36
N VAL A 72 -15.05 -11.28 -15.78
CA VAL A 72 -14.96 -11.71 -14.37
C VAL A 72 -15.04 -10.48 -13.48
N LEU A 73 -16.05 -10.46 -12.62
CA LEU A 73 -16.32 -9.34 -11.70
C LEU A 73 -15.89 -9.72 -10.28
N LEU A 74 -14.96 -8.94 -9.71
CA LEU A 74 -14.59 -9.04 -8.30
C LEU A 74 -15.18 -7.85 -7.55
N SER A 75 -16.03 -8.11 -6.56
CA SER A 75 -16.53 -7.07 -5.68
C SER A 75 -15.43 -6.52 -4.76
N GLU A 76 -15.64 -5.34 -4.22
CA GLU A 76 -14.77 -4.74 -3.20
C GLU A 76 -14.54 -5.66 -1.99
N ARG A 77 -15.56 -6.44 -1.58
CA ARG A 77 -15.45 -7.43 -0.49
C ARG A 77 -14.52 -8.58 -0.85
N GLU A 78 -14.68 -9.13 -2.04
CA GLU A 78 -13.85 -10.23 -2.57
C GLU A 78 -12.40 -9.78 -2.78
N ALA A 79 -12.18 -8.59 -3.33
CA ALA A 79 -10.86 -8.00 -3.49
C ALA A 79 -10.16 -7.79 -2.13
N ASN A 80 -10.90 -7.31 -1.14
CA ASN A 80 -10.41 -7.14 0.23
C ASN A 80 -9.99 -8.46 0.88
N ALA A 81 -10.86 -9.47 0.83
CA ALA A 81 -10.59 -10.78 1.42
C ALA A 81 -9.38 -11.46 0.76
N LEU A 82 -9.28 -11.38 -0.58
CA LEU A 82 -8.16 -11.93 -1.33
C LEU A 82 -6.84 -11.23 -0.97
N ALA A 83 -6.83 -9.89 -0.94
CA ALA A 83 -5.64 -9.12 -0.61
C ALA A 83 -5.19 -9.34 0.83
N ALA A 84 -6.12 -9.39 1.78
CA ALA A 84 -5.82 -9.68 3.18
C ALA A 84 -5.18 -11.07 3.34
N GLN A 85 -5.69 -12.08 2.64
CA GLN A 85 -5.13 -13.43 2.65
C GLN A 85 -3.73 -13.48 2.03
N TYR A 86 -3.51 -12.79 0.91
CA TYR A 86 -2.20 -12.74 0.25
C TYR A 86 -1.15 -12.02 1.11
N LEU A 87 -1.51 -10.90 1.74
CA LEU A 87 -0.63 -10.19 2.67
C LEU A 87 -0.27 -11.05 3.88
N ALA A 88 -1.25 -11.78 4.45
CA ALA A 88 -0.99 -12.70 5.55
C ALA A 88 0.02 -13.80 5.18
N GLN A 89 0.00 -14.29 3.93
CA GLN A 89 0.95 -15.29 3.44
C GLN A 89 2.37 -14.74 3.28
N THR A 90 2.52 -13.45 2.94
CA THR A 90 3.86 -12.84 2.77
C THR A 90 4.62 -12.64 4.08
N GLY A 91 3.95 -12.67 5.24
CA GLY A 91 4.55 -12.78 6.57
C GLY A 91 5.37 -11.56 7.06
N HIS A 92 5.78 -10.67 6.18
CA HIS A 92 6.66 -9.54 6.50
C HIS A 92 5.93 -8.38 7.19
N LEU A 93 4.66 -8.16 6.88
CA LEU A 93 3.88 -7.03 7.39
C LEU A 93 2.51 -7.51 7.85
N ARG A 94 2.21 -7.27 9.12
CA ARG A 94 0.85 -7.41 9.64
C ARG A 94 0.17 -6.06 9.54
N PHE A 95 -0.85 -6.00 8.69
CA PHE A 95 -1.72 -4.85 8.55
C PHE A 95 -3.06 -5.17 9.22
N GLU A 96 -3.29 -4.64 10.42
CA GLU A 96 -4.53 -4.86 11.17
C GLU A 96 -5.00 -3.60 11.91
N PRO A 97 -6.14 -3.00 11.53
CA PRO A 97 -7.04 -3.41 10.44
C PRO A 97 -6.46 -3.12 9.04
N PHE A 98 -6.94 -3.86 8.04
CA PHE A 98 -6.63 -3.71 6.62
C PHE A 98 -7.91 -3.53 5.79
N GLY A 99 -7.87 -2.66 4.80
CA GLY A 99 -8.93 -2.51 3.82
C GLY A 99 -8.47 -1.80 2.55
N ILE A 100 -9.15 -2.08 1.47
CA ILE A 100 -9.02 -1.53 0.13
C ILE A 100 -10.39 -0.98 -0.26
N ARG A 101 -10.37 0.22 -0.83
CA ARG A 101 -11.52 0.85 -1.45
C ARG A 101 -11.27 1.04 -2.94
N LEU A 102 -12.26 0.73 -3.75
CA LEU A 102 -12.20 0.83 -5.20
C LEU A 102 -13.09 1.98 -5.67
N THR A 103 -12.48 3.01 -6.26
CA THR A 103 -13.17 4.23 -6.70
C THR A 103 -12.57 4.70 -8.01
N GLN A 104 -13.39 4.86 -9.04
CA GLN A 104 -13.05 5.54 -10.31
C GLN A 104 -11.65 5.24 -10.86
N GLY A 105 -11.35 3.97 -11.18
CA GLY A 105 -10.07 3.57 -11.78
C GLY A 105 -8.91 3.44 -10.78
N GLN A 106 -9.13 3.74 -9.50
CA GLN A 106 -8.11 3.74 -8.47
C GLN A 106 -8.49 2.86 -7.29
N PHE A 107 -7.47 2.28 -6.66
CA PHE A 107 -7.62 1.65 -5.36
C PHE A 107 -7.00 2.53 -4.29
N THR A 108 -7.66 2.63 -3.14
CA THR A 108 -7.12 3.23 -1.92
C THR A 108 -6.98 2.13 -0.88
N LEU A 109 -5.75 1.81 -0.52
CA LEU A 109 -5.40 0.83 0.50
C LEU A 109 -5.14 1.56 1.83
N ARG A 110 -5.63 0.97 2.91
CA ARG A 110 -5.35 1.39 4.29
C ARG A 110 -4.95 0.18 5.10
N GLY A 111 -3.88 0.32 5.88
CA GLY A 111 -3.42 -0.68 6.83
C GLY A 111 -2.89 -0.03 8.10
N ARG A 112 -2.96 -0.73 9.23
CA ARG A 112 -2.25 -0.33 10.45
C ARG A 112 -1.18 -1.35 10.76
N THR A 113 0.05 -0.90 10.93
CA THR A 113 1.18 -1.76 11.29
C THR A 113 1.96 -1.17 12.46
N GLN A 114 2.96 -1.87 12.97
CA GLN A 114 3.83 -1.35 14.02
C GLN A 114 5.01 -0.62 13.42
N LEU A 115 5.46 0.47 14.06
CA LEU A 115 6.63 1.22 13.61
C LEU A 115 7.85 0.30 13.45
N GLY A 116 8.04 -0.65 14.37
CA GLY A 116 9.12 -1.63 14.31
C GLY A 116 9.06 -2.58 13.11
N SER A 117 7.89 -2.79 12.49
CA SER A 117 7.74 -3.56 11.26
C SER A 117 8.19 -2.77 10.03
N ILE A 118 7.98 -1.45 10.03
CA ILE A 118 8.42 -0.56 8.96
C ILE A 118 9.95 -0.41 8.98
N LEU A 119 10.53 -0.27 10.18
CA LEU A 119 11.97 -0.05 10.37
C LEU A 119 12.82 -1.33 10.23
N GLN A 120 12.28 -2.39 9.64
CA GLN A 120 13.05 -3.61 9.33
C GLN A 120 13.87 -3.48 8.04
N GLY A 121 13.44 -2.62 7.12
CA GLY A 121 14.11 -2.41 5.84
C GLY A 121 15.25 -1.37 5.91
N PRO A 122 16.24 -1.45 5.00
CA PRO A 122 17.21 -0.36 4.80
C PRO A 122 16.52 0.94 4.37
N PRO A 123 17.02 2.12 4.77
CA PRO A 123 18.20 2.36 5.62
C PRO A 123 17.91 2.25 7.13
N PHE A 124 16.64 2.13 7.52
CA PHE A 124 16.21 2.29 8.91
C PHE A 124 16.56 1.12 9.84
N ALA A 125 16.91 -0.04 9.28
CA ALA A 125 17.42 -1.16 10.04
C ALA A 125 18.62 -0.79 10.95
N GLN A 126 19.43 0.19 10.54
CA GLN A 126 20.60 0.66 11.29
C GLN A 126 20.24 1.52 12.51
N ILE A 127 19.13 2.27 12.44
CA ILE A 127 18.71 3.15 13.55
C ILE A 127 17.79 2.43 14.54
N ARG A 128 17.21 1.29 14.15
CA ARG A 128 16.29 0.49 14.98
C ARG A 128 16.83 0.15 16.37
N PRO A 129 18.11 -0.25 16.57
CA PRO A 129 18.65 -0.58 17.90
C PRO A 129 18.69 0.60 18.86
N TYR A 130 18.68 1.84 18.34
CA TYR A 130 18.75 3.06 19.13
C TYR A 130 17.36 3.58 19.54
N LEU A 131 16.28 2.97 19.03
CA LEU A 131 14.92 3.37 19.36
C LEU A 131 14.39 2.55 20.55
N PRO A 132 13.75 3.20 21.55
CA PRO A 132 13.12 2.51 22.65
C PRO A 132 12.09 1.48 22.17
N ALA A 133 12.02 0.32 22.82
CA ALA A 133 11.05 -0.73 22.49
C ALA A 133 9.60 -0.21 22.52
N ALA A 134 9.29 0.69 23.44
CA ALA A 134 7.99 1.36 23.53
C ALA A 134 7.64 2.18 22.27
N GLN A 135 8.63 2.77 21.60
CA GLN A 135 8.42 3.50 20.34
C GLN A 135 8.25 2.54 19.16
N LEU A 136 9.02 1.44 19.12
CA LEU A 136 8.90 0.43 18.08
C LEU A 136 7.53 -0.28 18.08
N ALA A 137 6.91 -0.43 19.26
CA ALA A 137 5.58 -1.00 19.40
C ALA A 137 4.44 -0.05 19.00
N ARG A 138 4.71 1.23 18.70
CA ARG A 138 3.66 2.21 18.40
C ARG A 138 2.96 1.85 17.08
N PRO A 139 1.61 1.83 17.06
CA PRO A 139 0.85 1.58 15.84
C PRO A 139 0.94 2.80 14.92
N VAL A 140 1.21 2.56 13.64
CA VAL A 140 1.30 3.55 12.58
C VAL A 140 0.29 3.20 11.50
N TRP A 141 -0.48 4.20 11.08
CA TRP A 141 -1.39 4.06 9.96
C TRP A 141 -0.67 4.29 8.65
N ILE A 142 -1.01 3.49 7.66
CA ILE A 142 -0.47 3.57 6.31
C ILE A 142 -1.66 3.66 5.37
N SER A 143 -1.59 4.60 4.43
CA SER A 143 -2.51 4.66 3.31
C SER A 143 -1.75 4.81 2.00
N ALA A 144 -2.21 4.11 0.97
CA ALA A 144 -1.64 4.15 -0.36
C ALA A 144 -2.77 4.25 -1.38
N ARG A 145 -2.61 5.11 -2.38
CA ARG A 145 -3.51 5.20 -3.52
C ARG A 145 -2.75 4.83 -4.77
N GLY A 146 -3.41 4.13 -5.67
CA GLY A 146 -2.80 3.70 -6.91
C GLY A 146 -3.80 3.17 -7.92
N TYR A 147 -3.26 2.66 -9.02
CA TYR A 147 -4.02 2.00 -10.08
C TYR A 147 -3.27 0.75 -10.54
N VAL A 148 -3.97 -0.12 -11.27
CA VAL A 148 -3.39 -1.32 -11.88
C VAL A 148 -3.09 -1.00 -13.34
N ALA A 149 -1.84 -1.15 -13.74
CA ALA A 149 -1.39 -1.04 -15.12
C ALA A 149 -1.16 -2.45 -15.68
N LEU A 150 -1.69 -2.73 -16.87
CA LEU A 150 -1.49 -3.98 -17.56
C LEU A 150 -0.49 -3.78 -18.70
N ASP A 151 0.71 -4.34 -18.57
CA ASP A 151 1.67 -4.45 -19.66
C ASP A 151 1.34 -5.71 -20.46
N GLN A 152 0.59 -5.56 -21.56
CA GLN A 152 0.27 -6.69 -22.44
C GLN A 152 1.53 -7.19 -23.14
N GLY A 153 1.87 -8.46 -22.91
CA GLY A 153 2.88 -9.16 -23.71
C GLY A 153 2.37 -9.42 -25.13
N ALA A 154 3.27 -9.61 -26.09
CA ALA A 154 2.88 -9.94 -27.46
C ALA A 154 1.97 -11.20 -27.47
N PRO A 155 0.80 -11.15 -28.15
CA PRO A 155 -0.17 -12.24 -28.13
C PRO A 155 0.48 -13.56 -28.59
N GLY A 156 0.40 -14.58 -27.74
CA GLY A 156 0.91 -15.93 -28.03
C GLY A 156 2.39 -16.19 -27.74
N LYS A 157 3.17 -15.20 -27.28
CA LYS A 157 4.61 -15.40 -26.95
C LYS A 157 4.99 -15.11 -25.51
N ASN A 158 4.36 -14.14 -24.84
CA ASN A 158 4.67 -13.80 -23.45
C ASN A 158 3.38 -13.57 -22.65
N PRO A 159 3.26 -14.11 -21.42
CA PRO A 159 2.18 -13.73 -20.51
C PRO A 159 2.24 -12.22 -20.24
N GLY A 160 1.06 -11.59 -20.19
CA GLY A 160 0.97 -10.18 -19.79
C GLY A 160 1.49 -9.99 -18.37
N THR A 161 1.98 -8.80 -18.04
CA THR A 161 2.40 -8.47 -16.68
C THR A 161 1.48 -7.39 -16.14
N ALA A 162 0.75 -7.68 -15.05
CA ALA A 162 0.07 -6.65 -14.29
C ALA A 162 1.04 -6.04 -13.29
N ARG A 163 1.00 -4.71 -13.20
CA ARG A 163 1.78 -3.93 -12.25
C ARG A 163 0.87 -3.01 -11.47
N VAL A 164 1.04 -2.99 -10.16
CA VAL A 164 0.43 -1.97 -9.30
C VAL A 164 1.31 -0.74 -9.29
N VAL A 165 0.73 0.40 -9.67
CA VAL A 165 1.39 1.71 -9.61
C VAL A 165 0.79 2.48 -8.45
N VAL A 166 1.61 2.81 -7.46
CA VAL A 166 1.23 3.67 -6.33
C VAL A 166 1.50 5.11 -6.71
N SER A 167 0.45 5.94 -6.72
CA SER A 167 0.52 7.36 -7.03
C SER A 167 0.70 8.22 -5.78
N GLU A 168 0.06 7.84 -4.68
CA GLU A 168 0.12 8.60 -3.42
C GLU A 168 0.36 7.64 -2.26
N PHE A 169 1.18 8.07 -1.31
CA PHE A 169 1.45 7.31 -0.08
C PHE A 169 1.52 8.27 1.11
N SER A 170 0.78 7.91 2.16
CA SER A 170 0.67 8.71 3.37
C SER A 170 0.85 7.84 4.62
N LEU A 171 1.53 8.39 5.61
CA LEU A 171 1.77 7.81 6.92
C LEU A 171 0.89 8.57 7.92
N GLY A 172 -0.11 7.91 8.49
CA GLY A 172 -1.18 8.58 9.23
C GLY A 172 -1.95 9.55 8.33
N ARG A 173 -1.93 10.82 8.71
CA ARG A 173 -2.51 11.94 7.95
C ARG A 173 -1.48 12.68 7.09
N GLN A 174 -0.23 12.25 7.11
CA GLN A 174 0.85 12.96 6.45
C GLN A 174 1.20 12.34 5.10
N PRO A 175 1.13 13.09 3.99
CA PRO A 175 1.66 12.64 2.71
C PRO A 175 3.19 12.60 2.80
N VAL A 176 3.77 11.44 2.52
CA VAL A 176 5.23 11.19 2.62
C VAL A 176 5.86 10.89 1.25
N GLY A 177 5.09 11.02 0.17
CA GLY A 177 5.50 10.70 -1.20
C GLY A 177 5.60 9.19 -1.43
N THR A 178 5.81 8.75 -2.67
CA THR A 178 5.79 7.32 -3.04
C THR A 178 7.08 6.57 -2.72
N TRP A 179 8.19 7.26 -2.52
CA TRP A 179 9.50 6.65 -2.25
C TRP A 179 9.54 5.75 -0.98
N PRO A 180 9.02 6.17 0.19
CA PRO A 180 9.05 5.36 1.42
C PRO A 180 8.21 4.08 1.34
N PHE A 181 7.28 3.99 0.39
CA PHE A 181 6.43 2.81 0.22
C PHE A 181 7.24 1.54 -0.04
N SER A 182 8.30 1.64 -0.85
CA SER A 182 9.20 0.52 -1.15
C SER A 182 9.92 -0.01 0.10
N ILE A 183 10.27 0.89 1.02
CA ILE A 183 10.92 0.57 2.30
C ILE A 183 9.92 -0.11 3.23
N VAL A 184 8.70 0.44 3.33
CA VAL A 184 7.62 -0.10 4.17
C VAL A 184 7.23 -1.51 3.72
N MET A 185 7.12 -1.73 2.40
CA MET A 185 6.75 -3.03 1.83
C MET A 185 7.91 -4.05 1.80
N GLY A 186 9.13 -3.60 2.13
CA GLY A 186 10.31 -4.45 2.24
C GLY A 186 10.75 -5.09 0.91
N PRO A 187 11.66 -6.08 0.97
CA PRO A 187 12.22 -6.75 -0.21
C PRO A 187 11.19 -7.58 -1.00
N ALA A 188 10.00 -7.83 -0.43
CA ALA A 188 8.89 -8.50 -1.10
C ALA A 188 8.12 -7.59 -2.06
N SER A 189 8.34 -6.28 -2.03
CA SER A 189 7.63 -5.30 -2.87
C SER A 189 7.61 -5.64 -4.37
N PRO A 190 8.69 -6.12 -5.03
CA PRO A 190 8.65 -6.29 -6.48
C PRO A 190 7.69 -7.41 -6.92
N LYS A 191 7.56 -8.47 -6.12
CA LYS A 191 6.67 -9.61 -6.40
C LYS A 191 5.22 -9.32 -5.99
N LEU A 192 5.02 -8.51 -4.95
CA LEU A 192 3.69 -8.07 -4.52
C LEU A 192 3.03 -7.16 -5.56
N PHE A 193 3.82 -6.31 -6.24
CA PHE A 193 3.32 -5.32 -7.19
C PHE A 193 3.44 -5.73 -8.64
N ARG A 194 4.01 -6.89 -8.95
CA ARG A 194 4.09 -7.43 -10.31
C ARG A 194 3.73 -8.90 -10.34
N TRP A 195 2.70 -9.24 -11.09
CA TRP A 195 2.31 -10.63 -11.32
C TRP A 195 2.06 -10.89 -12.80
N SER A 196 2.31 -12.14 -13.20
CA SER A 196 1.95 -12.64 -14.51
C SER A 196 0.43 -12.76 -14.61
N VAL A 197 -0.12 -12.25 -15.70
CA VAL A 197 -1.53 -12.34 -16.04
C VAL A 197 -1.69 -13.33 -17.19
N PRO A 198 -2.71 -14.21 -17.16
CA PRO A 198 -3.02 -15.10 -18.27
C PRO A 198 -3.19 -14.34 -19.59
N GLY A 199 -2.80 -14.95 -20.71
CA GLY A 199 -2.85 -14.32 -22.03
C GLY A 199 -4.26 -14.05 -22.54
N THR A 200 -5.27 -14.67 -21.91
CA THR A 200 -6.69 -14.43 -22.15
C THR A 200 -7.22 -13.13 -21.58
N VAL A 201 -6.55 -12.53 -20.60
CA VAL A 201 -6.99 -11.26 -20.00
C VAL A 201 -6.61 -10.11 -20.93
N ARG A 202 -7.62 -9.39 -21.41
CA ARG A 202 -7.47 -8.24 -22.28
C ARG A 202 -7.36 -6.95 -21.49
N ASP A 203 -8.16 -6.81 -20.43
CA ASP A 203 -8.29 -5.54 -19.72
C ASP A 203 -8.66 -5.78 -18.26
N VAL A 204 -8.16 -4.90 -17.38
CA VAL A 204 -8.47 -4.91 -15.95
C VAL A 204 -8.83 -3.47 -15.57
N GLU A 205 -10.12 -3.23 -15.39
CA GLU A 205 -10.66 -1.92 -15.07
C GLU A 205 -11.17 -1.91 -13.62
N ILE A 206 -10.84 -0.84 -12.88
CA ILE A 206 -11.38 -0.62 -11.54
C ILE A 206 -12.60 0.29 -11.70
N GLU A 207 -13.77 -0.28 -11.56
CA GLU A 207 -15.02 0.47 -11.48
C GLU A 207 -15.35 0.79 -10.00
N ASP A 208 -16.36 1.62 -9.78
CA ASP A 208 -16.83 1.91 -8.43
C ASP A 208 -17.25 0.61 -7.72
N ARG A 209 -16.51 0.29 -6.65
CA ARG A 209 -16.71 -0.86 -5.76
C ARG A 209 -16.51 -2.24 -6.41
N ARG A 210 -15.90 -2.32 -7.60
CA ARG A 210 -15.64 -3.61 -8.27
C ARG A 210 -14.44 -3.54 -9.21
N ILE A 211 -13.82 -4.69 -9.44
CA ILE A 211 -12.79 -4.88 -10.47
C ILE A 211 -13.42 -5.69 -11.59
N VAL A 212 -13.29 -5.20 -12.82
CA VAL A 212 -13.81 -5.83 -14.03
C VAL A 212 -12.63 -6.36 -14.83
N ILE A 213 -12.55 -7.69 -14.96
CA ILE A 213 -11.51 -8.36 -15.75
C ILE A 213 -12.16 -8.83 -17.04
N ARG A 214 -11.78 -8.23 -18.17
CA ARG A 214 -12.30 -8.60 -19.50
C ARG A 214 -11.39 -9.65 -20.15
N THR A 215 -11.98 -10.71 -20.66
CA THR A 215 -11.28 -11.79 -21.37
C THR A 215 -11.49 -11.69 -22.89
N ARG A 216 -10.60 -12.30 -23.67
CA ARG A 216 -10.67 -12.38 -25.15
C ARG A 216 -11.51 -13.54 -25.65
#